data_AF-A0A2W4M1U5-F1
#
_entry.id   AF-A0A2W4M1U5-F1
#
_cell.length_a   1.000
_cell.length_b   1.000
_cell.length_c   1.000
_cell.angle_alpha   90.00
_cell.angle_beta   90.00
_cell.angle_gamma   90.00
#
_symmetry.space_group_name_H-M   'P 1'
#
loop_
_entity.id
_entity.type
_entity.pdbx_description
1 polymer ?
#
loop_
_entity_poly.entity_id
_entity_poly.type
_entity_poly.pdbx_seq_one_letter_code
_entity_poly.pdbx_strand_id
1 'polypeptide(L)'
;IDVADLALDEPARPPERLVPLYPGPNTVLFDTEQQELHWLEPRDQVLGRRGARALVRRGQDLFLFDADAKDLRALPGKLERFADVTATGPMVHVSPLVVDLDAGRVVGTAPWPVLAVAVSGAVLTATRAATANALARGPLSWKLPQ
;
A
#
# COMPACT_ATOMS: atom_id res chain seq x y z
N ILE A 1 -17.52 -34.76 -1.82
CA ILE A 1 -16.87 -33.66 -1.07
C ILE A 1 -17.92 -32.59 -0.97
N ASP A 2 -18.52 -32.47 0.21
CA ASP A 2 -19.52 -31.45 0.50
C ASP A 2 -18.79 -30.10 0.60
N VAL A 3 -19.20 -29.13 -0.22
CA VAL A 3 -18.53 -27.83 -0.35
C VAL A 3 -18.99 -26.87 0.76
N ALA A 4 -19.93 -27.30 1.61
CA ALA A 4 -20.53 -26.47 2.66
C ALA A 4 -19.67 -26.32 3.95
N ASP A 5 -18.58 -27.09 4.10
CA ASP A 5 -17.74 -27.10 5.32
C ASP A 5 -16.46 -26.24 5.21
N LEU A 6 -16.37 -25.37 4.19
CA LEU A 6 -15.37 -24.30 4.17
C LEU A 6 -15.91 -23.12 4.97
N ALA A 7 -15.77 -23.21 6.30
CA ALA A 7 -15.83 -22.05 7.18
C ALA A 7 -14.71 -21.07 6.77
N LEU A 8 -15.04 -20.18 5.84
CA LEU A 8 -14.25 -18.99 5.54
C LEU A 8 -14.40 -18.05 6.74
N ASP A 9 -13.60 -18.27 7.78
CA ASP A 9 -13.35 -17.31 8.85
C ASP A 9 -12.51 -16.14 8.30
N GLU A 10 -13.01 -15.47 7.26
CA GLU A 10 -12.58 -14.11 6.96
C GLU A 10 -13.70 -13.20 7.47
N PRO A 11 -13.51 -12.48 8.60
CA PRO A 11 -14.47 -11.45 8.97
C PRO A 11 -14.60 -10.52 7.76
N ALA A 12 -15.84 -10.32 7.29
CA ALA A 12 -16.13 -9.51 6.12
C ALA A 12 -15.35 -8.21 6.23
N ARG A 13 -14.31 -8.05 5.40
CA ARG A 13 -13.53 -6.81 5.36
C ARG A 13 -14.55 -5.70 5.10
N PRO A 14 -14.53 -4.62 5.91
CA PRO A 14 -15.40 -3.48 5.62
C PRO A 14 -15.12 -3.06 4.16
N PRO A 15 -16.18 -2.77 3.38
CA PRO A 15 -16.02 -2.42 1.98
C PRO A 15 -15.07 -1.23 1.87
N GLU A 16 -14.09 -1.34 0.97
CA GLU A 16 -13.18 -0.24 0.70
C GLU A 16 -13.93 0.90 0.02
N ARG A 17 -13.94 2.08 0.64
CA ARG A 17 -14.63 3.27 0.10
C ARG A 17 -14.11 3.61 -1.29
N LEU A 18 -12.80 3.69 -1.46
CA LEU A 18 -12.16 4.01 -2.74
C LEU A 18 -11.82 2.74 -3.51
N VAL A 19 -12.26 2.64 -4.76
CA VAL A 19 -11.98 1.52 -5.66
C VAL A 19 -11.19 2.01 -6.88
N PRO A 20 -9.95 1.54 -7.10
CA PRO A 20 -9.15 1.96 -8.24
C PRO A 20 -9.61 1.24 -9.51
N LEU A 21 -9.80 2.01 -10.57
CA LEU A 21 -10.16 1.56 -11.91
C LEU A 21 -9.10 2.05 -12.91
N TYR A 22 -8.80 1.21 -13.91
CA TYR A 22 -7.74 1.48 -14.90
C TYR A 22 -8.27 1.42 -16.35
N PRO A 23 -9.17 2.34 -16.76
CA PRO A 23 -9.66 2.38 -18.13
C PRO A 23 -8.57 2.88 -19.08
N GLY A 24 -7.84 1.94 -19.70
CA GLY A 24 -6.76 2.25 -20.63
C GLY A 24 -5.55 2.87 -19.91
N PRO A 25 -5.06 4.05 -20.33
CA PRO A 25 -3.93 4.72 -19.67
C PRO A 25 -4.33 5.51 -18.43
N ASN A 26 -5.63 5.69 -18.18
CA ASN A 26 -6.13 6.54 -17.10
C ASN A 26 -6.24 5.74 -15.80
N THR A 27 -6.11 6.47 -14.70
CA THR A 27 -6.33 5.94 -13.35
C THR A 27 -7.46 6.72 -12.71
N VAL A 28 -8.45 6.01 -12.19
CA VAL A 28 -9.64 6.60 -11.57
C VAL A 28 -9.87 5.96 -10.22
N LEU A 29 -10.19 6.75 -9.20
CA LEU A 29 -10.68 6.26 -7.92
C LEU A 29 -12.20 6.47 -7.88
N PHE A 30 -12.96 5.38 -7.86
CA PHE A 30 -14.39 5.43 -7.61
C PHE A 30 -14.65 5.47 -6.11
N ASP A 31 -15.25 6.56 -5.65
CA ASP A 31 -15.73 6.69 -4.27
C ASP A 31 -17.12 6.06 -4.17
N THR A 32 -17.19 4.89 -3.53
CA THR A 32 -18.43 4.12 -3.37
C THR A 32 -19.42 4.78 -2.40
N GLU A 33 -18.95 5.63 -1.50
CA GLU A 33 -19.78 6.34 -0.53
C GLU A 33 -20.42 7.58 -1.18
N GLN A 34 -19.61 8.38 -1.89
CA GLN A 34 -20.09 9.60 -2.58
C GLN A 34 -20.63 9.33 -3.99
N GLN A 35 -20.44 8.13 -4.53
CA GLN A 35 -20.74 7.75 -5.93
C GLN A 35 -20.06 8.68 -6.96
N GLU A 36 -18.83 9.10 -6.66
CA GLU A 36 -18.05 10.04 -7.47
C GLU A 36 -16.83 9.37 -8.10
N LEU A 37 -16.41 9.86 -9.26
CA LEU A 37 -15.18 9.45 -9.93
C LEU A 37 -14.11 10.53 -9.73
N HIS A 38 -13.02 10.17 -9.08
CA HIS A 38 -11.84 11.02 -8.96
C HIS A 38 -10.80 10.60 -9.99
N TRP A 39 -10.57 11.45 -10.99
CA TRP A 39 -9.58 11.21 -12.03
C TRP A 39 -8.19 11.59 -11.53
N LEU A 40 -7.24 10.67 -11.63
CA LEU A 40 -5.83 10.90 -11.37
C LEU A 40 -5.08 11.12 -12.70
N GLU A 41 -3.78 11.36 -12.63
CA GLU A 41 -2.98 11.50 -13.84
C GLU A 41 -2.84 10.15 -14.56
N PRO A 42 -2.68 10.16 -15.90
CA PRO A 42 -2.43 8.94 -16.64
C PRO A 42 -1.23 8.17 -16.11
N ARG A 43 -1.37 6.84 -16.01
CA ARG A 43 -0.36 5.89 -15.50
C ARG A 43 -0.04 6.00 -14.01
N ASP A 44 -0.78 6.80 -13.24
CA ASP A 44 -0.72 6.74 -11.78
C ASP A 44 -1.09 5.33 -11.29
N GLN A 45 -0.41 4.83 -10.26
CA GLN A 45 -0.66 3.50 -9.68
C GLN A 45 -1.15 3.64 -8.25
N VAL A 46 -2.21 2.92 -7.88
CA VAL A 46 -2.73 2.96 -6.51
C VAL A 46 -2.13 1.80 -5.75
N LEU A 47 -1.31 2.10 -4.74
CA LEU A 47 -0.49 1.12 -4.02
C LEU A 47 -1.11 0.63 -2.72
N GLY A 48 -2.05 1.40 -2.15
CA GLY A 48 -2.73 1.08 -0.91
C GLY A 48 -3.88 2.05 -0.68
N ARG A 49 -4.90 1.61 0.07
CA ARG A 49 -6.14 2.37 0.30
C ARG A 49 -6.64 2.15 1.72
N ARG A 50 -7.22 3.20 2.30
CA ARG A 50 -7.80 3.16 3.64
C ARG A 50 -8.81 4.29 3.79
N GLY A 51 -10.09 3.96 4.01
CA GLY A 51 -11.15 4.96 4.10
C GLY A 51 -11.16 5.87 2.86
N ALA A 52 -11.16 7.19 3.09
CA ALA A 52 -11.12 8.22 2.06
C ALA A 52 -9.73 8.42 1.41
N ARG A 53 -8.71 7.64 1.79
CA ARG A 53 -7.33 7.88 1.37
C ARG A 53 -6.79 6.78 0.47
N ALA A 54 -6.00 7.20 -0.52
CA ALA A 54 -5.28 6.32 -1.42
C ALA A 54 -3.82 6.76 -1.55
N LEU A 55 -2.92 5.78 -1.51
CA LEU A 55 -1.50 5.98 -1.80
C LEU A 55 -1.28 5.82 -3.30
N VAL A 56 -0.79 6.88 -3.93
CA VAL A 56 -0.64 6.97 -5.38
C VAL A 56 0.83 7.09 -5.75
N ARG A 57 1.31 6.24 -6.64
CA ARG A 57 2.63 6.32 -7.23
C ARG A 57 2.56 6.97 -8.60
N ARG A 58 3.47 7.92 -8.83
CA ARG A 58 3.72 8.54 -10.13
C ARG A 58 5.21 8.48 -10.43
N GLY A 59 5.63 7.53 -11.27
CA GLY A 59 7.06 7.30 -11.52
C GLY A 59 7.78 6.84 -10.24
N GLN A 60 8.67 7.69 -9.72
CA GLN A 60 9.39 7.47 -8.44
C GLN A 60 8.85 8.35 -7.30
N ASP A 61 7.81 9.12 -7.56
CA ASP A 61 7.16 9.98 -6.59
C ASP A 61 5.95 9.30 -5.97
N LEU A 62 5.67 9.67 -4.72
CA LEU A 62 4.57 9.15 -3.94
C LEU A 62 3.66 10.30 -3.54
N PHE A 63 2.36 10.07 -3.66
CA PHE A 63 1.31 11.03 -3.37
C PHE A 63 0.28 10.39 -2.46
N LEU A 64 -0.33 11.20 -1.61
CA LEU A 64 -1.53 10.83 -0.88
C LEU A 64 -2.71 11.56 -1.50
N PHE A 65 -3.68 10.80 -1.99
CA PHE A 65 -4.99 11.31 -2.36
C PHE A 65 -5.92 11.24 -1.15
N ASP A 66 -6.69 12.29 -0.91
CA ASP A 66 -7.75 12.34 0.10
C ASP A 66 -9.07 12.77 -0.57
N ALA A 67 -10.05 11.87 -0.57
CA ALA A 67 -11.34 12.08 -1.22
C ALA A 67 -12.20 13.13 -0.50
N ASP A 68 -12.05 13.27 0.81
CA ASP A 68 -12.82 14.25 1.58
C ASP A 68 -12.30 15.66 1.34
N ALA A 69 -10.98 15.82 1.28
CA ALA A 69 -10.35 17.10 0.93
C ALA A 69 -10.33 17.37 -0.59
N LYS A 70 -10.60 16.36 -1.42
CA LYS A 70 -10.46 16.36 -2.88
C LYS A 70 -9.08 16.86 -3.32
N ASP A 71 -8.03 16.45 -2.60
CA ASP A 71 -6.67 16.88 -2.85
C ASP A 71 -5.72 15.70 -3.12
N LEU A 72 -4.61 16.02 -3.77
CA LEU A 72 -3.52 15.12 -4.04
C LEU A 72 -2.22 15.80 -3.61
N ARG A 73 -1.61 15.32 -2.52
CA ARG A 73 -0.39 15.91 -1.99
C ARG A 73 0.80 14.99 -2.14
N ALA A 74 1.95 15.56 -2.52
CA ALA A 74 3.19 14.83 -2.56
C ALA A 74 3.63 14.42 -1.14
N LEU A 75 4.08 13.18 -1.00
CA LEU A 75 4.75 12.69 0.19
C LEU A 75 6.28 12.80 -0.01
N PRO A 76 7.04 13.07 1.07
CA PRO A 76 8.49 13.19 0.96
C PRO A 76 9.15 11.84 0.63
N GLY A 77 10.32 11.90 -0.01
CA GLY A 77 11.10 10.72 -0.37
C GLY A 77 10.94 10.32 -1.83
N LYS A 78 11.69 9.29 -2.25
CA LYS A 78 11.67 8.73 -3.59
C LYS A 78 11.58 7.22 -3.51
N LEU A 79 10.79 6.63 -4.41
CA LEU A 79 10.65 5.19 -4.55
C LEU A 79 11.77 4.61 -5.42
N GLU A 80 12.06 3.35 -5.17
CA GLU A 80 12.84 2.54 -6.09
C GLU A 80 12.08 2.34 -7.41
N ARG A 81 12.82 2.15 -8.51
CA ARG A 81 12.21 1.93 -9.84
C ARG A 81 11.29 0.70 -9.84
N PHE A 82 11.70 -0.36 -9.15
CA PHE A 82 10.95 -1.60 -8.99
C PHE A 82 10.65 -1.80 -7.51
N ALA A 83 9.92 -0.84 -6.93
CA ALA A 83 9.58 -0.87 -5.51
C ALA A 83 8.67 -2.05 -5.17
N ASP A 84 9.09 -2.84 -4.18
CA ASP A 84 8.24 -3.85 -3.55
C ASP A 84 7.17 -3.18 -2.70
N VAL A 85 5.96 -3.75 -2.70
CA VAL A 85 4.80 -3.24 -1.97
C VAL A 85 4.30 -4.31 -1.00
N THR A 86 4.19 -3.95 0.28
CA THR A 86 3.51 -4.76 1.30
C THR A 86 2.61 -3.86 2.13
N ALA A 87 1.44 -4.36 2.53
CA ALA A 87 0.47 -3.57 3.27
C ALA A 87 -0.23 -4.38 4.35
N THR A 88 -0.44 -3.77 5.51
CA THR A 88 -1.20 -4.33 6.64
C THR A 88 -1.96 -3.22 7.36
N GLY A 89 -3.30 -3.28 7.31
CA GLY A 89 -4.12 -2.21 7.89
C GLY A 89 -3.82 -0.86 7.23
N PRO A 90 -3.54 0.22 7.98
CA PRO A 90 -3.19 1.52 7.41
C PRO A 90 -1.72 1.63 7.01
N MET A 91 -0.89 0.63 7.31
CA MET A 91 0.54 0.69 7.06
C MET A 91 0.87 0.10 5.69
N VAL A 92 1.58 0.86 4.89
CA VAL A 92 2.04 0.45 3.56
C VAL A 92 3.55 0.67 3.46
N HIS A 93 4.29 -0.39 3.22
CA HIS A 93 5.68 -0.28 2.78
C HIS A 93 5.73 -0.30 1.25
N VAL A 94 6.36 0.71 0.68
CA VAL A 94 6.66 0.84 -0.75
C VAL A 94 8.13 1.20 -0.86
N SER A 95 8.98 0.25 -1.24
CA SER A 95 10.44 0.38 -1.06
C SER A 95 11.00 1.72 -1.57
N PRO A 96 11.74 2.48 -0.73
CA PRO A 96 12.16 2.17 0.64
C PRO A 96 11.27 2.80 1.73
N LEU A 97 10.12 3.36 1.38
CA LEU A 97 9.29 4.18 2.29
C LEU A 97 8.28 3.32 3.06
N VAL A 98 8.06 3.67 4.32
CA VAL A 98 6.92 3.18 5.12
C VAL A 98 5.95 4.32 5.34
N VAL A 99 4.69 4.11 5.00
CA VAL A 99 3.62 5.12 5.03
C VAL A 99 2.50 4.66 5.95
N ASP A 100 2.04 5.57 6.79
CA ASP A 100 0.81 5.44 7.55
C ASP A 100 -0.30 6.22 6.82
N LEU A 101 -1.31 5.52 6.31
CA LEU A 101 -2.43 6.13 5.59
C LEU A 101 -3.40 6.86 6.52
N ASP A 102 -3.55 6.41 7.77
CA ASP A 102 -4.44 7.05 8.75
C ASP A 102 -3.83 8.36 9.28
N ALA A 103 -2.51 8.42 9.43
CA ALA A 103 -1.80 9.67 9.70
C ALA A 103 -1.49 10.47 8.42
N GLY A 104 -1.59 9.84 7.25
CA GLY A 104 -1.27 10.42 5.96
C GLY A 104 0.19 10.89 5.85
N ARG A 105 1.15 10.13 6.36
CA ARG A 105 2.56 10.56 6.33
C ARG A 105 3.51 9.39 6.15
N VAL A 106 4.70 9.69 5.66
CA VAL A 106 5.84 8.79 5.71
C VAL A 106 6.28 8.67 7.17
N VAL A 107 6.28 7.44 7.68
CA VAL A 107 6.74 7.10 9.04
C VAL A 107 8.26 7.06 9.09
N GLY A 108 8.88 6.59 8.01
CA GLY A 108 10.32 6.56 7.84
C GLY A 108 10.73 5.70 6.65
N THR A 109 12.00 5.33 6.61
CA THR A 109 12.62 4.53 5.57
C THR A 109 13.01 3.15 6.10
N ALA A 110 12.86 2.14 5.25
CA ALA A 110 13.25 0.76 5.51
C ALA A 110 14.08 0.25 4.32
N PRO A 111 15.40 0.54 4.27
CA PRO A 111 16.27 0.17 3.15
C PRO A 111 16.65 -1.33 3.16
N TRP A 112 15.90 -2.17 3.88
CA TRP A 112 16.19 -3.59 4.07
C TRP A 112 15.26 -4.45 3.21
N PRO A 113 15.56 -5.74 3.03
CA PRO A 113 14.61 -6.69 2.44
C PRO A 113 13.38 -6.87 3.33
N VAL A 114 12.35 -6.06 3.11
CA VAL A 114 11.09 -6.10 3.84
C VAL A 114 10.21 -7.23 3.30
N LEU A 115 9.74 -8.07 4.22
CA LEU A 115 8.80 -9.16 3.92
C LEU A 115 7.37 -8.85 4.34
N ALA A 116 7.20 -8.01 5.37
CA ALA A 116 5.89 -7.59 5.86
C ALA A 116 6.02 -6.27 6.62
N VAL A 117 4.90 -5.57 6.77
CA VAL A 117 4.76 -4.41 7.65
C VAL A 117 3.72 -4.73 8.73
N ALA A 118 3.98 -4.36 9.98
CA ALA A 118 3.03 -4.47 11.08
C ALA A 118 2.16 -3.22 11.15
N VAL A 119 1.00 -3.32 11.82
CA VAL A 119 0.11 -2.16 12.06
C VAL A 119 0.78 -1.04 12.87
N SER A 120 1.86 -1.33 13.60
CA SER A 120 2.68 -0.35 14.31
C SER A 120 3.67 0.41 13.42
N GLY A 121 3.76 0.06 12.13
CA GLY A 121 4.77 0.59 11.20
C GLY A 121 6.13 -0.12 11.27
N ALA A 122 6.32 -1.07 12.18
CA ALA A 122 7.52 -1.90 12.19
C ALA A 122 7.55 -2.81 10.96
N VAL A 123 8.74 -3.06 10.41
CA VAL A 123 8.94 -3.90 9.24
C VAL A 123 9.61 -5.22 9.61
N LEU A 124 9.09 -6.32 9.10
CA LEU A 124 9.72 -7.63 9.19
C LEU A 124 10.77 -7.72 8.11
N THR A 125 12.02 -7.90 8.51
CA THR A 125 13.16 -7.94 7.60
C THR A 125 13.85 -9.29 7.63
N ALA A 126 14.36 -9.70 6.48
CA ALA A 126 15.27 -10.83 6.36
C ALA A 126 16.71 -10.36 6.16
N THR A 127 17.67 -11.19 6.57
CA THR A 127 19.09 -10.99 6.26
C THR A 127 19.35 -11.01 4.76
N ARG A 128 18.64 -11.87 4.03
CA ARG A 128 18.71 -11.98 2.58
C ARG A 128 17.30 -11.96 1.97
N ALA A 129 17.11 -11.10 0.97
CA ALA A 129 15.88 -11.01 0.18
C ALA A 129 15.56 -12.33 -0.53
N ALA A 130 14.28 -12.57 -0.79
CA ALA A 130 13.86 -13.59 -1.73
C ALA A 130 14.30 -13.21 -3.16
N THR A 131 14.54 -14.22 -3.98
CA THR A 131 14.75 -14.08 -5.43
C THR A 131 13.82 -15.04 -6.16
N ALA A 132 13.78 -14.96 -7.49
CA ALA A 132 13.01 -15.91 -8.31
C ALA A 132 13.36 -17.39 -8.04
N ASN A 133 14.59 -17.66 -7.55
CA ASN A 133 15.10 -19.02 -7.36
C ASN A 133 15.40 -19.37 -5.89
N ALA A 134 15.14 -18.47 -4.94
CA ALA A 134 15.45 -18.69 -3.54
C ALA A 134 14.51 -17.92 -2.61
N LEU A 135 14.02 -18.59 -1.56
CA LEU A 135 13.28 -17.92 -0.49
C LEU A 135 14.20 -16.99 0.32
N ALA A 136 13.57 -16.00 0.96
CA ALA A 136 14.26 -15.14 1.91
C ALA A 136 14.90 -15.96 3.04
N ARG A 137 16.06 -15.52 3.54
CA ARG A 137 16.80 -16.22 4.61
C ARG A 137 16.96 -15.35 5.84
N GLY A 138 16.76 -15.98 7.00
CA GLY A 138 16.80 -15.35 8.31
C GLY A 138 18.22 -15.08 8.86
N PRO A 139 18.32 -14.65 10.14
CA PRO A 139 17.22 -14.45 11.07
C PRO A 139 16.20 -13.41 10.59
N LEU A 140 14.92 -13.64 10.90
CA LEU A 140 13.87 -12.65 10.68
C LEU A 140 13.81 -11.72 11.88
N SER A 141 13.74 -10.41 11.65
CA SER A 141 13.68 -9.43 12.72
C SER A 141 12.74 -8.28 12.39
N TRP A 142 11.95 -7.88 13.39
CA TRP A 142 11.17 -6.66 13.35
C TRP A 142 12.07 -5.46 13.63
N LYS A 143 12.01 -4.44 12.77
CA LYS A 143 12.77 -3.20 12.89
C LYS A 143 11.85 -2.00 12.74
N LEU A 144 12.19 -0.91 13.42
CA LEU A 144 11.52 0.37 13.20
C LEU A 144 12.12 1.07 11.96
N PRO A 145 11.31 1.74 11.14
CA PRO A 145 11.79 2.60 10.07
C PRO A 145 12.65 3.74 10.63
N GLN A 146 13.63 4.19 9.83
CA GLN A 146 14.56 5.29 10.15
C GLN A 146 14.16 6.60 9.49
#